data_AF-A0A6V7THB9-F1
#
_entry.id   AF-A0A6V7THB9-F1
#
_cell.length_a   1.000
_cell.length_b   1.000
_cell.length_c   1.000
_cell.angle_alpha   90.00
_cell.angle_beta   90.00
_cell.angle_gamma   90.00
#
_symmetry.space_group_name_H-M   'P 1'
#
loop_
_entity.id
_entity.type
_entity.pdbx_description
1 polymer ?
#
loop_
_entity_poly.entity_id
_entity_poly.type
_entity_poly.pdbx_seq_one_letter_code
_entity_poly.pdbx_strand_id
1 'polypeptide(L)'
;MLFYIVDADKTLNNNKELIKNNNEWLLYSLPSSSSSFKFSLENFVNGRRKKEISTNLNKKIIKLRKRRKIIKNLKLKEFFNSEEKGEEENIKKENSFNNLHTRHRKHQNSNVSTINYENKQTKYKINEEYPIHILFPLPTNDGRRNENPFGITILKAKPVVDEAVEEVYRRQLVPQNSLHIHFEDSKLSDAHGPNVAINQLVNNTLDCIIGYAFVYALAPVARMSPYWRDNDSYGIPVITSVGLTSNLDNRREYQLMTRISSPYKVVKNAVIALFSVMNWKRSSYLFHEQRHDAANPSIPYGECYLLMASIQPHLYRINRMEHNYFMFNELNYNHQRIKENLQKASIISNVLF
;
A
#
# COMPACT_ATOMS: atom_id res chain seq x y z
N MET A 1 18.21 -5.06 -8.27
CA MET A 1 17.09 -5.67 -9.00
C MET A 1 17.47 -5.57 -10.47
N LEU A 2 17.94 -6.66 -11.09
CA LEU A 2 18.27 -6.65 -12.52
C LEU A 2 17.00 -6.94 -13.32
N PHE A 3 16.64 -6.01 -14.20
CA PHE A 3 15.62 -6.19 -15.20
C PHE A 3 16.29 -6.25 -16.55
N TYR A 4 15.81 -7.14 -17.42
CA TYR A 4 16.20 -7.17 -18.81
C TYR A 4 14.94 -7.00 -19.64
N ILE A 5 14.86 -5.88 -20.36
CA ILE A 5 13.87 -5.67 -21.43
C ILE A 5 14.62 -5.90 -22.73
N VAL A 6 14.21 -6.93 -23.47
CA VAL A 6 14.71 -7.18 -24.83
C VAL A 6 13.77 -6.46 -25.79
N ASP A 7 14.27 -5.44 -26.48
CA ASP A 7 13.57 -4.64 -27.49
C ASP A 7 13.98 -5.11 -28.90
N ALA A 8 13.00 -5.52 -29.72
CA ALA A 8 13.21 -5.98 -31.09
C ALA A 8 13.14 -4.84 -32.12
N ASP A 9 12.43 -3.74 -31.81
CA ASP A 9 12.03 -2.75 -32.82
C ASP A 9 13.15 -1.73 -33.14
N LYS A 10 14.14 -1.60 -32.26
CA LYS A 10 15.25 -0.65 -32.44
C LYS A 10 16.46 -1.19 -33.18
N THR A 11 16.65 -2.49 -33.28
CA THR A 11 17.76 -3.10 -34.03
C THR A 11 17.62 -2.92 -35.54
N LEU A 12 16.44 -2.52 -36.03
CA LEU A 12 16.14 -2.42 -37.46
C LEU A 12 16.20 -1.00 -38.04
N ASN A 13 16.17 0.06 -37.23
CA ASN A 13 16.12 1.45 -37.73
C ASN A 13 17.48 2.16 -37.80
N ASN A 14 18.55 1.55 -37.31
CA ASN A 14 19.91 2.07 -37.51
C ASN A 14 20.67 1.16 -38.47
N ASN A 15 20.79 1.63 -39.72
CA ASN A 15 21.77 1.23 -40.74
C ASN A 15 21.60 -0.14 -41.41
N LYS A 16 21.04 -0.09 -42.63
CA LYS A 16 21.18 -1.13 -43.67
C LYS A 16 22.63 -1.35 -44.19
N GLU A 17 23.65 -0.80 -43.53
CA GLU A 17 25.07 -0.99 -43.89
C GLU A 17 25.96 -1.52 -42.76
N LEU A 18 25.41 -1.83 -41.56
CA LEU A 18 26.20 -2.35 -40.43
C LEU A 18 25.90 -3.81 -40.08
N ILE A 19 25.25 -4.56 -40.98
CA ILE A 19 25.05 -6.01 -40.84
C ILE A 19 26.31 -6.73 -41.31
N LYS A 20 27.40 -6.54 -40.58
CA LYS A 20 28.55 -7.47 -40.51
C LYS A 20 29.35 -7.09 -39.28
N ASN A 21 29.18 -7.91 -38.23
CA ASN A 21 30.09 -8.03 -37.07
C ASN A 21 29.84 -7.21 -35.80
N ASN A 22 28.61 -6.90 -35.38
CA ASN A 22 28.40 -6.55 -33.95
C ASN A 22 27.03 -6.98 -33.43
N ASN A 23 27.00 -8.03 -32.60
CA ASN A 23 25.86 -8.39 -31.75
C ASN A 23 25.87 -7.46 -30.51
N GLU A 24 25.53 -6.19 -30.69
CA GLU A 24 25.34 -5.28 -29.56
C GLU A 24 23.90 -5.43 -29.03
N TRP A 25 23.80 -6.05 -27.85
CA TRP A 25 22.58 -6.20 -27.09
C TRP A 25 22.26 -4.89 -26.35
N LEU A 26 21.08 -4.31 -26.57
CA LEU A 26 20.59 -3.22 -25.72
C LEU A 26 19.98 -3.82 -24.45
N LEU A 27 20.79 -3.98 -23.41
CA LEU A 27 20.38 -4.38 -22.07
C LEU A 27 20.01 -3.13 -21.27
N TYR A 28 18.72 -2.93 -20.98
CA TYR A 28 18.26 -1.84 -20.11
C TYR A 28 18.14 -2.33 -18.66
N SER A 29 19.06 -1.94 -17.79
CA SER A 29 18.88 -2.06 -16.33
C SER A 29 18.13 -0.85 -15.78
N LEU A 30 17.06 -1.04 -15.01
CA LEU A 30 16.46 0.05 -14.24
C LEU A 30 17.37 0.37 -13.03
N PRO A 31 17.79 1.63 -12.83
CA PRO A 31 18.58 2.00 -11.67
C PRO A 31 17.74 1.90 -10.39
N SER A 32 18.38 1.46 -9.30
CA SER A 32 17.76 1.29 -7.98
C SER A 32 17.52 2.60 -7.22
N SER A 33 17.84 3.77 -7.80
CA SER A 33 17.68 5.07 -7.14
C SER A 33 16.73 6.00 -7.91
N SER A 34 15.85 6.65 -7.15
CA SER A 34 14.79 7.55 -7.63
C SER A 34 15.30 8.86 -8.26
N SER A 35 16.57 9.21 -8.07
CA SER A 35 17.14 10.49 -8.49
C SER A 35 17.47 10.54 -9.99
N SER A 36 17.99 9.46 -10.56
CA SER A 36 18.40 9.39 -11.99
C SER A 36 17.20 9.40 -12.95
N PHE A 37 16.09 8.76 -12.55
CA PHE A 37 14.88 8.69 -13.38
C PHE A 37 14.17 10.05 -13.51
N LYS A 38 14.26 10.90 -12.48
CA LYS A 38 13.60 12.21 -12.45
C LYS A 38 14.24 13.20 -13.43
N PHE A 39 15.57 13.21 -13.51
CA PHE A 39 16.33 14.09 -14.40
C PHE A 39 16.11 13.78 -15.89
N SER A 40 16.04 12.48 -16.24
CA SER A 40 15.83 12.05 -17.63
C SER A 40 14.40 12.34 -18.12
N LEU A 41 13.40 12.25 -17.23
CA LEU A 41 12.00 12.53 -17.55
C LEU A 41 11.72 14.04 -17.65
N GLU A 42 12.35 14.88 -16.81
CA GLU A 42 12.19 16.34 -16.84
C GLU A 42 12.75 16.95 -18.14
N ASN A 43 13.88 16.46 -18.63
CA ASN A 43 14.45 16.90 -19.91
C ASN A 43 13.59 16.48 -21.12
N PHE A 44 12.93 15.32 -21.06
CA PHE A 44 12.07 14.83 -22.14
C PHE A 44 10.70 15.55 -22.19
N VAL A 45 10.12 15.87 -21.03
CA VAL A 45 8.84 16.60 -20.92
C VAL A 45 8.97 18.06 -21.33
N ASN A 46 10.11 18.70 -21.05
CA ASN A 46 10.34 20.10 -21.44
C ASN A 46 10.50 20.29 -22.95
N GLY A 47 10.93 19.26 -23.69
CA GLY A 47 11.06 19.31 -25.15
C GLY A 47 9.73 19.32 -25.94
N ARG A 48 8.60 18.92 -25.33
CA ARG A 48 7.30 18.78 -26.04
C ARG A 48 6.20 19.75 -25.60
N ARG A 49 6.40 20.54 -24.55
CA ARG A 49 5.35 21.37 -23.92
C ARG A 49 5.13 22.77 -24.50
N LYS A 50 5.63 23.09 -25.71
CA LYS A 50 5.43 24.42 -26.33
C LYS A 50 4.33 24.54 -27.38
N LYS A 51 3.50 23.53 -27.61
CA LYS A 51 2.31 23.67 -28.47
C LYS A 51 1.07 23.00 -27.83
N GLU A 52 0.01 23.80 -27.69
CA GLU A 52 -1.40 23.40 -27.55
C GLU A 52 -1.96 22.89 -26.21
N ILE A 53 -1.83 23.60 -25.09
CA ILE A 53 -2.81 23.46 -23.99
C ILE A 53 -3.01 24.81 -23.27
N SER A 54 -3.93 25.65 -23.73
CA SER A 54 -4.31 26.84 -22.94
C SER A 54 -5.81 27.18 -22.93
N THR A 55 -6.63 26.80 -23.92
CA THR A 55 -7.97 27.41 -24.01
C THR A 55 -9.18 26.47 -23.84
N ASN A 56 -9.00 25.15 -23.72
CA ASN A 56 -10.14 24.21 -23.70
C ASN A 56 -10.48 23.56 -22.34
N LEU A 57 -9.62 23.69 -21.32
CA LEU A 57 -9.84 23.03 -20.01
C LEU A 57 -10.77 23.84 -19.07
N ASN A 58 -10.78 25.17 -19.18
CA ASN A 58 -11.52 26.05 -18.28
C ASN A 58 -13.04 26.07 -18.52
N LYS A 59 -13.52 25.74 -19.73
CA LYS A 59 -14.97 25.67 -20.03
C LYS A 59 -15.63 24.36 -19.55
N LYS A 60 -14.85 23.27 -19.39
CA LYS A 60 -15.37 21.94 -18.99
C LYS A 60 -15.51 21.79 -17.47
N ILE A 61 -14.68 22.48 -16.69
CA ILE A 61 -14.67 22.45 -15.22
C ILE A 61 -15.85 23.25 -14.61
N ILE A 62 -16.29 24.33 -15.27
CA ILE A 62 -17.42 25.15 -14.79
C ILE A 62 -18.78 24.45 -15.01
N LYS A 63 -18.92 23.63 -16.06
CA LYS A 63 -20.17 22.91 -16.38
C LYS A 63 -20.42 21.70 -15.46
N LEU A 64 -19.37 21.12 -14.87
CA LEU A 64 -19.48 19.98 -13.94
C LEU A 64 -19.82 20.39 -12.50
N ARG A 65 -19.63 21.66 -12.11
CA ARG A 65 -19.98 22.16 -10.77
C ARG A 65 -21.46 22.51 -10.57
N LYS A 66 -22.25 22.68 -11.64
CA LYS A 66 -23.71 22.92 -11.53
C LYS A 66 -24.59 21.65 -11.52
N ARG A 67 -24.06 20.47 -11.88
CA ARG A 67 -24.83 19.19 -11.86
C ARG A 67 -24.82 18.43 -10.54
N ARG A 68 -24.01 18.83 -9.55
CA ARG A 68 -23.94 18.16 -8.23
C ARG A 68 -24.88 18.73 -7.16
N LYS A 69 -25.70 19.74 -7.47
CA LYS A 69 -26.68 20.33 -6.52
C LYS A 69 -28.12 19.82 -6.69
N ILE A 70 -28.41 18.97 -7.68
CA ILE A 70 -29.78 18.51 -7.99
C ILE A 70 -30.02 17.02 -7.63
N ILE A 71 -28.98 16.19 -7.49
CA ILE A 71 -29.13 14.74 -7.21
C ILE A 71 -29.24 14.43 -5.69
N LYS A 72 -28.92 15.38 -4.80
CA LYS A 72 -29.00 15.14 -3.34
C LYS A 72 -30.42 15.27 -2.75
N ASN A 73 -31.38 15.82 -3.50
CA ASN A 73 -32.77 16.02 -3.05
C ASN A 73 -33.79 14.99 -3.58
N LEU A 74 -33.35 13.98 -4.36
CA LEU A 74 -34.25 12.94 -4.90
C LEU A 74 -34.15 11.59 -4.19
N LYS A 75 -33.08 11.32 -3.41
CA LYS A 75 -32.92 10.04 -2.69
C LYS A 75 -33.40 10.00 -1.24
N LEU A 76 -33.81 11.14 -0.66
CA LEU A 76 -34.40 11.19 0.69
C LEU A 76 -35.93 11.09 0.71
N LYS A 77 -36.58 11.16 -0.47
CA LYS A 77 -38.04 10.95 -0.63
C LYS A 77 -38.43 9.50 -0.91
N GLU A 78 -37.49 8.65 -1.33
CA GLU A 78 -37.74 7.20 -1.54
C GLU A 78 -37.62 6.38 -0.24
N PHE A 79 -37.03 6.94 0.82
CA PHE A 79 -36.86 6.25 2.11
C PHE A 79 -38.07 6.36 3.05
N PHE A 80 -39.01 7.28 2.78
CA PHE A 80 -40.20 7.53 3.62
C PHE A 80 -41.50 6.90 3.10
N ASN A 81 -41.46 6.12 2.00
CA ASN A 81 -42.66 5.52 1.39
C ASN A 81 -42.70 3.97 1.44
N SER A 82 -41.81 3.33 2.20
CA SER A 82 -41.73 1.85 2.27
C SER A 82 -41.84 1.25 3.68
N GLU A 83 -42.15 2.05 4.71
CA GLU A 83 -42.32 1.55 6.11
C GLU A 83 -43.76 1.68 6.66
N GLU A 84 -44.74 2.07 5.84
CA GLU A 84 -46.16 1.98 6.18
C GLU A 84 -46.94 1.23 5.09
N LYS A 85 -47.12 -0.09 5.26
CA LYS A 85 -48.37 -0.86 5.03
C LYS A 85 -48.13 -2.38 4.95
N GLY A 86 -48.66 -3.09 5.95
CA GLY A 86 -48.84 -4.55 6.04
C GLY A 86 -47.90 -5.20 7.07
N GLU A 87 -48.19 -5.36 8.37
CA GLU A 87 -49.41 -5.89 9.02
C GLU A 87 -49.85 -7.20 8.31
N GLU A 88 -49.75 -8.39 8.90
CA GLU A 88 -50.45 -8.81 10.12
C GLU A 88 -49.84 -10.10 10.73
N GLU A 89 -49.92 -10.13 12.06
CA GLU A 89 -50.35 -11.27 12.87
C GLU A 89 -49.35 -12.28 13.51
N ASN A 90 -49.56 -12.37 14.83
CA ASN A 90 -49.49 -13.54 15.72
C ASN A 90 -48.14 -13.86 16.40
N ILE A 91 -48.03 -14.02 17.73
CA ILE A 91 -49.00 -14.03 18.82
C ILE A 91 -48.23 -14.07 20.17
N LYS A 92 -48.69 -13.30 21.16
CA LYS A 92 -48.62 -13.52 22.62
C LYS A 92 -47.24 -13.74 23.28
N LYS A 93 -46.79 -12.76 24.07
CA LYS A 93 -46.58 -12.86 25.54
C LYS A 93 -45.97 -11.57 26.07
N GLU A 94 -46.78 -10.72 26.69
CA GLU A 94 -46.47 -10.06 27.97
C GLU A 94 -47.69 -9.25 28.41
N ASN A 95 -48.43 -9.80 29.37
CA ASN A 95 -49.43 -9.08 30.15
C ASN A 95 -49.16 -9.47 31.61
N SER A 96 -48.67 -8.54 32.41
CA SER A 96 -49.23 -8.27 33.73
C SER A 96 -48.57 -7.08 34.41
N PHE A 97 -49.40 -6.40 35.20
CA PHE A 97 -49.15 -5.28 36.11
C PHE A 97 -49.32 -3.88 35.49
N ASN A 98 -50.55 -3.34 35.42
CA ASN A 98 -51.39 -2.80 36.52
C ASN A 98 -50.62 -1.76 37.36
N ASN A 99 -51.10 -0.56 37.70
CA ASN A 99 -52.40 0.09 37.48
C ASN A 99 -52.33 1.55 37.98
N LEU A 100 -53.32 2.34 37.56
CA LEU A 100 -53.99 3.44 38.28
C LEU A 100 -53.49 4.92 38.22
N HIS A 101 -54.39 5.70 37.57
CA HIS A 101 -55.00 6.97 38.00
C HIS A 101 -54.43 8.35 37.61
N THR A 102 -54.94 8.83 36.47
CA THR A 102 -55.72 10.08 36.24
C THR A 102 -55.61 11.25 37.26
N ARG A 103 -55.17 12.44 36.78
CA ARG A 103 -56.03 13.64 36.61
C ARG A 103 -55.28 14.87 36.03
N HIS A 104 -55.94 15.50 35.05
CA HIS A 104 -55.93 16.91 34.61
C HIS A 104 -54.70 17.57 33.94
N ARG A 105 -54.89 17.83 32.63
CA ARG A 105 -54.33 18.93 31.83
C ARG A 105 -54.34 20.27 32.58
N LYS A 106 -53.21 20.98 32.58
CA LYS A 106 -53.10 22.37 32.12
C LYS A 106 -51.65 22.73 31.77
N HIS A 107 -51.56 23.51 30.71
CA HIS A 107 -50.41 24.01 29.99
C HIS A 107 -49.25 24.61 30.80
N GLN A 108 -48.07 24.42 30.21
CA GLN A 108 -46.92 25.34 30.10
C GLN A 108 -45.81 25.31 31.16
N ASN A 109 -44.58 25.29 30.60
CA ASN A 109 -43.26 25.49 31.19
C ASN A 109 -42.65 24.34 31.99
N SER A 110 -42.27 23.27 31.29
CA SER A 110 -41.19 22.41 31.74
C SER A 110 -39.84 23.03 31.37
N ASN A 111 -39.18 23.60 32.38
CA ASN A 111 -37.73 23.66 32.44
C ASN A 111 -37.20 22.23 32.25
N VAL A 112 -36.69 21.93 31.05
CA VAL A 112 -35.86 20.74 30.85
C VAL A 112 -34.54 21.08 31.52
N SER A 113 -34.37 20.61 32.74
CA SER A 113 -33.06 20.47 33.36
C SER A 113 -32.24 19.60 32.42
N THR A 114 -31.33 20.24 31.69
CA THR A 114 -30.27 19.60 30.94
C THR A 114 -29.55 18.66 31.89
N ILE A 115 -29.82 17.35 31.77
CA ILE A 115 -28.95 16.34 32.35
C ILE A 115 -27.67 16.45 31.53
N ASN A 116 -26.74 17.27 32.05
CA ASN A 116 -25.37 17.29 31.60
C ASN A 116 -24.79 15.90 31.90
N TYR A 117 -24.87 15.01 30.92
CA TYR A 117 -23.86 13.97 30.78
C TYR A 117 -22.57 14.69 30.43
N GLU A 118 -21.89 15.21 31.46
CA GLU A 118 -20.47 15.51 31.38
C GLU A 118 -19.78 14.17 31.09
N ASN A 119 -19.59 13.87 29.81
CA ASN A 119 -18.55 12.95 29.39
C ASN A 119 -17.24 13.59 29.85
N LYS A 120 -16.80 13.25 31.07
CA LYS A 120 -15.41 13.40 31.51
C LYS A 120 -14.56 12.44 30.67
N GLN A 121 -14.37 12.76 29.39
CA GLN A 121 -13.17 12.32 28.70
C GLN A 121 -12.03 13.08 29.33
N THR A 122 -11.40 12.47 30.32
CA THR A 122 -10.12 12.94 30.87
C THR A 122 -9.11 12.87 29.74
N LYS A 123 -8.97 13.99 29.02
CA LYS A 123 -7.98 14.13 27.96
C LYS A 123 -6.62 14.20 28.63
N TYR A 124 -5.95 13.05 28.76
CA TYR A 124 -4.60 12.99 29.30
C TYR A 124 -3.69 13.90 28.47
N LYS A 125 -3.01 14.83 29.15
CA LYS A 125 -2.04 15.71 28.49
C LYS A 125 -0.77 14.90 28.31
N ILE A 126 -0.37 14.68 27.07
CA ILE A 126 0.89 14.02 26.71
C ILE A 126 2.04 14.69 27.47
N ASN A 127 2.84 13.90 28.19
CA ASN A 127 3.99 14.34 28.98
C ASN A 127 4.87 13.11 29.30
N GLU A 128 5.81 13.23 30.24
CA GLU A 128 6.68 12.12 30.66
C GLU A 128 5.94 11.01 31.44
N GLU A 129 4.87 11.36 32.16
CA GLU A 129 4.04 10.41 32.91
C GLU A 129 3.03 9.67 32.00
N TYR A 130 2.55 10.35 30.95
CA TYR A 130 1.65 9.85 29.92
C TYR A 130 2.28 10.01 28.53
N PRO A 131 3.32 9.22 28.22
CA PRO A 131 4.06 9.33 26.97
C PRO A 131 3.32 8.64 25.81
N ILE A 132 3.74 8.93 24.58
CA ILE A 132 3.32 8.19 23.37
C ILE A 132 4.28 7.02 23.16
N HIS A 133 3.75 5.80 23.08
CA HIS A 133 4.50 4.59 22.85
C HIS A 133 4.55 4.22 21.36
N ILE A 134 5.75 4.20 20.78
CA ILE A 134 5.99 3.89 19.37
C ILE A 134 6.81 2.60 19.26
N LEU A 135 6.22 1.58 18.64
CA LEU A 135 6.84 0.28 18.41
C LEU A 135 7.51 0.21 17.04
N PHE A 136 8.77 -0.22 17.03
CA PHE A 136 9.56 -0.60 15.86
C PHE A 136 9.84 -2.12 15.89
N PRO A 137 8.94 -2.95 15.32
CA PRO A 137 9.12 -4.39 15.29
C PRO A 137 10.04 -4.76 14.13
N LEU A 138 11.35 -4.72 14.39
CA LEU A 138 12.41 -4.90 13.39
C LEU A 138 13.30 -6.07 13.80
N PRO A 139 13.93 -6.78 12.86
CA PRO A 139 14.77 -7.91 13.22
C PRO A 139 16.14 -7.45 13.75
N THR A 140 16.76 -8.30 14.56
CA THR A 140 18.14 -8.08 15.04
C THR A 140 19.20 -8.33 13.96
N ASN A 141 18.89 -9.15 12.95
CA ASN A 141 19.80 -9.54 11.88
C ASN A 141 19.15 -9.42 10.49
N ASP A 142 19.99 -9.44 9.45
CA ASP A 142 19.53 -9.27 8.06
C ASP A 142 18.70 -10.46 7.54
N GLY A 143 18.87 -11.66 8.09
CA GLY A 143 18.20 -12.88 7.65
C GLY A 143 18.34 -13.14 6.15
N ARG A 144 17.30 -13.75 5.55
CA ARG A 144 17.29 -14.04 4.12
C ARG A 144 16.67 -12.88 3.33
N ARG A 145 17.10 -12.72 2.08
CA ARG A 145 16.63 -11.65 1.18
C ARG A 145 15.12 -11.68 0.91
N ASN A 146 14.48 -12.85 0.93
CA ASN A 146 13.02 -12.96 0.77
C ASN A 146 12.24 -12.58 2.03
N GLU A 147 12.88 -12.62 3.19
CA GLU A 147 12.29 -12.23 4.48
C GLU A 147 12.57 -10.74 4.76
N ASN A 148 13.78 -10.26 4.45
CA ASN A 148 14.23 -8.88 4.63
C ASN A 148 14.84 -8.29 3.34
N PRO A 149 14.03 -8.02 2.31
CA PRO A 149 14.52 -7.60 1.01
C PRO A 149 15.26 -6.26 1.00
N PHE A 150 15.07 -5.45 2.03
CA PHE A 150 15.69 -4.12 2.17
C PHE A 150 16.80 -4.09 3.23
N GLY A 151 17.09 -5.23 3.88
CA GLY A 151 18.14 -5.33 4.90
C GLY A 151 17.94 -4.38 6.08
N ILE A 152 16.69 -4.12 6.48
CA ILE A 152 16.35 -3.23 7.60
C ILE A 152 16.42 -4.03 8.89
N THR A 153 17.22 -3.56 9.85
CA THR A 153 17.39 -4.18 11.18
C THR A 153 17.31 -3.12 12.26
N ILE A 154 17.15 -3.54 13.53
CA ILE A 154 17.21 -2.64 14.68
C ILE A 154 18.52 -1.83 14.67
N LEU A 155 19.66 -2.49 14.44
CA LEU A 155 20.98 -1.84 14.43
C LEU A 155 21.10 -0.74 13.36
N LYS A 156 20.45 -0.92 12.20
CA LYS A 156 20.48 0.06 11.11
C LYS A 156 19.43 1.16 11.28
N ALA A 157 18.28 0.84 11.87
CA ALA A 157 17.18 1.79 12.05
C ALA A 157 17.39 2.71 13.27
N LYS A 158 17.93 2.17 14.38
CA LYS A 158 18.01 2.88 15.65
C LYS A 158 18.71 4.24 15.56
N PRO A 159 19.90 4.39 14.94
CA PRO A 159 20.56 5.70 14.85
C PRO A 159 19.71 6.76 14.12
N VAL A 160 18.94 6.36 13.11
CA VAL A 160 18.05 7.26 12.35
C VAL A 160 16.83 7.65 13.18
N VAL A 161 16.31 6.73 13.97
CA VAL A 161 15.19 6.99 14.88
C VAL A 161 15.61 7.89 16.03
N ASP A 162 16.78 7.64 16.63
CA ASP A 162 17.34 8.44 17.72
C ASP A 162 17.51 9.91 17.27
N GLU A 163 18.12 10.13 16.09
CA GLU A 163 18.24 11.46 15.47
C GLU A 163 16.87 12.11 15.20
N ALA A 164 15.88 11.34 14.71
CA ALA A 164 14.55 11.87 14.42
C ALA A 164 13.81 12.28 15.71
N VAL A 165 13.97 11.54 16.80
CA VAL A 165 13.38 11.86 18.11
C VAL A 165 14.03 13.11 18.69
N GLU A 166 15.36 13.23 18.61
CA GLU A 166 16.07 14.44 19.02
C GLU A 166 15.55 15.66 18.25
N GLU A 167 15.40 15.54 16.93
CA GLU A 167 14.89 16.63 16.09
C GLU A 167 13.45 17.03 16.44
N VAL A 168 12.60 16.06 16.78
CA VAL A 168 11.22 16.29 17.22
C VAL A 168 11.17 17.11 18.52
N TYR A 169 12.04 16.79 19.49
CA TYR A 169 12.17 17.55 20.73
C TYR A 169 12.80 18.92 20.51
N ARG A 170 13.86 19.00 19.69
CA ARG A 170 14.52 20.27 19.35
C ARG A 170 13.56 21.27 18.71
N ARG A 171 12.64 20.77 17.87
CA ARG A 171 11.57 21.57 17.25
C ARG A 171 10.37 21.83 18.16
N GLN A 172 10.36 21.28 19.37
CA GLN A 172 9.27 21.42 20.35
C GLN A 172 7.92 20.96 19.79
N LEU A 173 7.91 19.90 18.95
CA LEU A 173 6.68 19.36 18.37
C LEU A 173 5.86 18.57 19.41
N VAL A 174 6.53 18.07 20.45
CA VAL A 174 5.95 17.38 21.60
C VAL A 174 6.70 17.81 22.88
N PRO A 175 6.11 17.65 24.08
CA PRO A 175 6.81 17.91 25.33
C PRO A 175 8.06 17.04 25.48
N GLN A 176 9.06 17.54 26.19
CA GLN A 176 10.28 16.77 26.41
C GLN A 176 9.98 15.43 27.09
N ASN A 177 10.74 14.39 26.73
CA ASN A 177 10.63 13.03 27.27
C ASN A 177 9.24 12.37 27.07
N SER A 178 8.37 12.88 26.21
CA SER A 178 7.01 12.35 26.03
C SER A 178 6.87 11.27 24.94
N LEU A 179 7.98 10.71 24.43
CA LEU A 179 7.97 9.68 23.38
C LEU A 179 8.78 8.49 23.87
N HIS A 180 8.14 7.33 23.96
CA HIS A 180 8.77 6.08 24.35
C HIS A 180 8.90 5.17 23.14
N ILE A 181 10.15 4.93 22.73
CA ILE A 181 10.48 4.11 21.56
C ILE A 181 10.78 2.68 22.00
N HIS A 182 10.07 1.72 21.42
CA HIS A 182 10.25 0.29 21.69
C HIS A 182 10.83 -0.38 20.46
N PHE A 183 12.05 -0.92 20.56
CA PHE A 183 12.63 -1.78 19.53
C PHE A 183 12.50 -3.22 19.97
N GLU A 184 11.79 -4.02 19.18
CA GLU A 184 11.50 -5.41 19.52
C GLU A 184 11.82 -6.33 18.35
N ASP A 185 12.49 -7.45 18.65
CA ASP A 185 12.96 -8.38 17.62
C ASP A 185 11.78 -9.12 16.98
N SER A 186 11.45 -8.77 15.74
CA SER A 186 10.41 -9.48 14.98
C SER A 186 10.84 -10.88 14.49
N LYS A 187 12.13 -11.22 14.62
CA LYS A 187 12.73 -12.51 14.20
C LYS A 187 12.45 -12.90 12.75
N LEU A 188 12.13 -11.94 11.89
CA LEU A 188 11.76 -12.17 10.48
C LEU A 188 10.71 -13.28 10.31
N SER A 189 9.79 -13.39 11.25
CA SER A 189 8.79 -14.46 11.28
C SER A 189 7.39 -13.88 11.17
N ASP A 190 6.58 -14.49 10.32
CA ASP A 190 5.15 -14.21 10.15
C ASP A 190 4.29 -14.75 11.30
N ALA A 191 4.86 -15.53 12.21
CA ALA A 191 4.24 -15.97 13.46
C ALA A 191 4.76 -15.17 14.67
N HIS A 192 6.08 -15.00 14.80
CA HIS A 192 6.65 -14.27 15.95
C HIS A 192 6.50 -12.75 15.82
N GLY A 193 6.71 -12.21 14.61
CA GLY A 193 6.66 -10.77 14.36
C GLY A 193 5.33 -10.12 14.78
N PRO A 194 4.16 -10.70 14.47
CA PRO A 194 2.89 -10.17 14.94
C PRO A 194 2.73 -10.18 16.47
N ASN A 195 3.22 -11.22 17.14
CA ASN A 195 3.10 -11.36 18.61
C ASN A 195 3.84 -10.26 19.36
N VAL A 196 4.91 -9.70 18.78
CA VAL A 196 5.59 -8.52 19.34
C VAL A 196 4.63 -7.35 19.54
N ALA A 197 3.78 -7.06 18.54
CA ALA A 197 2.79 -6.00 18.65
C ALA A 197 1.68 -6.36 19.66
N ILE A 198 1.25 -7.62 19.69
CA ILE A 198 0.26 -8.09 20.67
C ILE A 198 0.78 -7.94 22.10
N ASN A 199 2.05 -8.26 22.36
CA ASN A 199 2.64 -8.09 23.69
C ASN A 199 2.61 -6.62 24.15
N GLN A 200 3.00 -5.68 23.28
CA GLN A 200 2.95 -4.26 23.63
C GLN A 200 1.52 -3.73 23.80
N LEU A 201 0.58 -4.24 22.99
CA LEU A 201 -0.85 -3.94 23.14
C LEU A 201 -1.36 -4.39 24.51
N VAL A 202 -1.09 -5.63 24.92
CA VAL A 202 -1.52 -6.19 26.22
C VAL A 202 -0.87 -5.46 27.39
N ASN A 203 0.36 -4.96 27.21
CA ASN A 203 1.06 -4.17 28.21
C ASN A 203 0.61 -2.70 28.28
N ASN A 204 -0.35 -2.26 27.46
CA ASN A 204 -0.76 -0.85 27.31
C ASN A 204 0.41 0.09 26.97
N THR A 205 1.30 -0.38 26.09
CA THR A 205 2.51 0.35 25.68
C THR A 205 2.59 0.43 24.14
N LEU A 206 1.45 0.65 23.50
CA LEU A 206 1.35 0.67 22.04
C LEU A 206 0.35 1.70 21.53
N ASP A 207 0.87 2.83 21.04
CA ASP A 207 0.06 3.89 20.40
C ASP A 207 0.30 3.96 18.89
N CYS A 208 1.47 3.54 18.41
CA CYS A 208 1.81 3.54 16.99
C CYS A 208 2.81 2.44 16.66
N ILE A 209 2.68 1.86 15.46
CA ILE A 209 3.66 0.91 14.92
C ILE A 209 4.35 1.55 13.71
N ILE A 210 5.68 1.56 13.71
CA ILE A 210 6.49 1.97 12.57
C ILE A 210 7.40 0.82 12.13
N GLY A 211 7.13 0.28 10.94
CA GLY A 211 8.00 -0.67 10.25
C GLY A 211 7.30 -1.95 9.80
N TYR A 212 7.74 -3.03 10.46
CA TYR A 212 8.13 -4.34 9.93
C TYR A 212 9.13 -4.29 8.76
N ALA A 213 10.13 -5.17 8.82
CA ALA A 213 11.03 -5.46 7.71
C ALA A 213 10.47 -6.56 6.78
N PHE A 214 9.63 -7.45 7.32
CA PHE A 214 9.04 -8.58 6.61
C PHE A 214 7.55 -8.35 6.35
N VAL A 215 7.15 -8.31 5.07
CA VAL A 215 5.78 -7.96 4.67
C VAL A 215 4.73 -8.97 5.16
N TYR A 216 5.11 -10.24 5.34
CA TYR A 216 4.19 -11.27 5.82
C TYR A 216 3.92 -11.18 7.32
N ALA A 217 4.84 -10.60 8.11
CA ALA A 217 4.57 -10.23 9.50
C ALA A 217 3.74 -8.93 9.60
N LEU A 218 4.00 -7.98 8.71
CA LEU A 218 3.26 -6.71 8.63
C LEU A 218 1.76 -6.90 8.33
N ALA A 219 1.45 -7.71 7.31
CA ALA A 219 0.10 -7.83 6.77
C ALA A 219 -0.98 -8.22 7.81
N PRO A 220 -0.81 -9.27 8.65
CA PRO A 220 -1.79 -9.60 9.67
C PRO A 220 -1.95 -8.50 10.71
N VAL A 221 -0.85 -7.87 11.16
CA VAL A 221 -0.89 -6.76 12.12
C VAL A 221 -1.67 -5.57 11.56
N ALA A 222 -1.38 -5.16 10.33
CA ALA A 222 -2.08 -4.07 9.67
C ALA A 222 -3.58 -4.34 9.43
N ARG A 223 -3.98 -5.62 9.34
CA ARG A 223 -5.40 -6.04 9.24
C ARG A 223 -6.09 -6.01 10.61
N MET A 224 -5.38 -6.35 11.67
CA MET A 224 -5.91 -6.42 13.03
C MET A 224 -5.94 -5.05 13.72
N SER A 225 -4.98 -4.17 13.43
CA SER A 225 -4.81 -2.88 14.12
C SER A 225 -6.04 -1.96 14.14
N PRO A 226 -6.94 -1.93 13.12
CA PRO A 226 -8.19 -1.18 13.20
C PRO A 226 -9.19 -1.68 14.25
N TYR A 227 -8.99 -2.89 14.78
CA TYR A 227 -9.84 -3.52 15.78
C TYR A 227 -9.25 -3.43 17.20
N TRP A 228 -8.01 -2.98 17.35
CA TRP A 228 -7.37 -2.72 18.64
C TRP A 228 -7.82 -1.37 19.20
N ARG A 229 -9.10 -1.30 19.55
CA ARG A 229 -9.79 -0.09 20.01
C ARG A 229 -9.95 -0.09 21.51
N ASP A 230 -9.96 1.10 22.07
CA ASP A 230 -10.41 1.36 23.44
C ASP A 230 -11.47 2.48 23.41
N ASN A 231 -11.81 3.05 24.57
CA ASN A 231 -12.84 4.08 24.67
C ASN A 231 -12.49 5.38 23.91
N ASP A 232 -11.20 5.66 23.71
CA ASP A 232 -10.72 6.92 23.12
C ASP A 232 -9.89 6.71 21.83
N SER A 233 -9.71 5.45 21.39
CA SER A 233 -8.94 5.06 20.21
C SER A 233 -9.77 4.33 19.15
N TYR A 234 -9.57 4.71 17.89
CA TYR A 234 -10.17 4.05 16.72
C TYR A 234 -9.32 2.91 16.14
N GLY A 235 -8.27 2.51 16.86
CA GLY A 235 -7.31 1.49 16.46
C GLY A 235 -5.88 2.02 16.42
N ILE A 236 -4.92 1.13 16.22
CA ILE A 236 -3.50 1.49 16.20
C ILE A 236 -3.02 1.77 14.76
N PRO A 237 -2.47 2.96 14.47
CA PRO A 237 -1.87 3.27 13.18
C PRO A 237 -0.61 2.45 12.92
N VAL A 238 -0.48 1.96 11.68
CA VAL A 238 0.69 1.21 11.21
C VAL A 238 1.35 1.95 10.06
N ILE A 239 2.58 2.40 10.25
CA ILE A 239 3.37 3.12 9.25
C ILE A 239 4.46 2.18 8.73
N THR A 240 4.65 2.07 7.42
CA THR A 240 5.59 1.08 6.85
C THR A 240 6.34 1.60 5.61
N SER A 241 7.58 1.13 5.45
CA SER A 241 8.44 1.38 4.28
C SER A 241 8.57 0.20 3.32
N VAL A 242 8.19 -1.02 3.73
CA VAL A 242 8.47 -2.26 2.97
C VAL A 242 7.24 -2.85 2.26
N GLY A 243 6.03 -2.46 2.65
CA GLY A 243 4.76 -3.00 2.12
C GLY A 243 4.43 -2.59 0.69
N LEU A 244 5.32 -2.83 -0.29
CA LEU A 244 5.23 -2.26 -1.64
C LEU A 244 4.22 -2.98 -2.55
N THR A 245 3.81 -4.20 -2.20
CA THR A 245 2.85 -5.00 -2.99
C THR A 245 1.47 -4.36 -3.10
N SER A 246 0.81 -4.57 -4.24
CA SER A 246 -0.58 -4.16 -4.46
C SER A 246 -1.58 -4.94 -3.60
N ASN A 247 -1.20 -6.10 -3.06
CA ASN A 247 -2.08 -6.91 -2.21
C ASN A 247 -2.50 -6.18 -0.93
N LEU A 248 -1.72 -5.19 -0.51
CA LEU A 248 -2.01 -4.38 0.66
C LEU A 248 -2.87 -3.13 0.36
N ASP A 249 -3.38 -2.97 -0.88
CA ASP A 249 -4.08 -1.74 -1.33
C ASP A 249 -5.53 -1.64 -0.85
N ASN A 250 -6.11 -2.76 -0.41
CA ASN A 250 -7.49 -2.80 0.03
C ASN A 250 -7.68 -1.96 1.30
N ARG A 251 -8.18 -0.73 1.14
CA ARG A 251 -8.43 0.20 2.25
C ARG A 251 -9.53 -0.25 3.21
N ARG A 252 -10.32 -1.26 2.86
CA ARG A 252 -11.27 -1.88 3.81
C ARG A 252 -10.57 -2.83 4.78
N GLU A 253 -9.49 -3.45 4.33
CA GLU A 253 -8.72 -4.44 5.10
C GLU A 253 -7.55 -3.77 5.83
N TYR A 254 -6.84 -2.85 5.18
CA TYR A 254 -5.68 -2.14 5.71
C TYR A 254 -6.00 -0.66 5.99
N GLN A 255 -7.02 -0.43 6.81
CA GLN A 255 -7.61 0.90 7.06
C GLN A 255 -6.62 1.88 7.68
N LEU A 256 -5.88 1.43 8.70
CA LEU A 256 -4.95 2.25 9.47
C LEU A 256 -3.49 2.14 8.99
N MET A 257 -3.26 1.47 7.87
CA MET A 257 -1.92 1.30 7.32
C MET A 257 -1.53 2.45 6.39
N THR A 258 -0.45 3.14 6.72
CA THR A 258 0.16 4.19 5.92
C THR A 258 1.51 3.72 5.39
N ARG A 259 1.74 3.88 4.08
CA ARG A 259 3.02 3.55 3.46
C ARG A 259 3.76 4.84 3.14
N ILE A 260 5.01 4.93 3.59
CA ILE A 260 5.87 6.06 3.24
C ILE A 260 6.56 5.85 1.89
N SER A 261 6.77 4.59 1.51
CA SER A 261 7.33 4.20 0.22
C SER A 261 6.26 4.05 -0.86
N SER A 262 6.63 4.38 -2.11
CA SER A 262 5.72 4.21 -3.25
C SER A 262 5.48 2.73 -3.57
N PRO A 263 4.23 2.27 -3.68
CA PRO A 263 3.93 0.88 -4.02
C PRO A 263 4.27 0.55 -5.47
N TYR A 264 4.44 -0.75 -5.77
CA TYR A 264 4.81 -1.25 -7.10
C TYR A 264 3.86 -0.86 -8.23
N LYS A 265 2.59 -0.57 -7.94
CA LYS A 265 1.66 -0.02 -8.93
C LYS A 265 2.08 1.34 -9.50
N VAL A 266 2.94 2.10 -8.81
CA VAL A 266 3.49 3.36 -9.34
C VAL A 266 4.53 3.06 -10.41
N VAL A 267 5.42 2.09 -10.17
CA VAL A 267 6.38 1.59 -11.16
C VAL A 267 5.65 1.09 -12.40
N LYS A 268 4.58 0.32 -12.21
CA LYS A 268 3.69 -0.11 -13.29
C LYS A 268 3.22 1.06 -14.18
N ASN A 269 2.75 2.15 -13.59
CA ASN A 269 2.25 3.28 -14.39
C ASN A 269 3.35 3.89 -15.26
N ALA A 270 4.57 3.99 -14.72
CA ALA A 270 5.73 4.45 -15.47
C ALA A 270 6.10 3.49 -16.62
N VAL A 271 6.10 2.18 -16.35
CA VAL A 271 6.39 1.15 -17.37
C VAL A 271 5.35 1.17 -18.49
N ILE A 272 4.05 1.24 -18.16
CA ILE A 272 2.98 1.33 -19.17
C ILE A 272 3.13 2.60 -20.03
N ALA A 273 3.43 3.74 -19.39
CA ALA A 273 3.66 4.98 -20.11
C ALA A 273 4.86 4.87 -21.07
N LEU A 274 5.95 4.25 -20.62
CA LEU A 274 7.13 3.98 -21.46
C LEU A 274 6.76 3.10 -22.66
N PHE A 275 6.09 1.97 -22.44
CA PHE A 275 5.64 1.07 -23.50
C PHE A 275 4.76 1.78 -24.54
N SER A 276 3.86 2.63 -24.08
CA SER A 276 3.00 3.44 -24.96
C SER A 276 3.81 4.44 -25.80
N VAL A 277 4.76 5.16 -25.20
CA VAL A 277 5.62 6.15 -25.89
C VAL A 277 6.55 5.48 -26.90
N MET A 278 7.09 4.31 -26.54
CA MET A 278 7.99 3.55 -27.38
C MET A 278 7.26 2.69 -28.43
N ASN A 279 5.93 2.57 -28.32
CA ASN A 279 5.10 1.68 -29.12
C ASN A 279 5.55 0.21 -29.07
N TRP A 280 6.08 -0.23 -27.92
CA TRP A 280 6.47 -1.63 -27.71
C TRP A 280 5.24 -2.51 -27.54
N LYS A 281 5.08 -3.47 -28.46
CA LYS A 281 3.95 -4.41 -28.48
C LYS A 281 4.37 -5.85 -28.18
N ARG A 282 5.66 -6.14 -28.09
CA ARG A 282 6.19 -7.46 -27.76
C ARG A 282 7.35 -7.29 -26.80
N SER A 283 7.29 -7.99 -25.67
CA SER A 283 8.39 -7.97 -24.69
C SER A 283 8.31 -9.19 -23.80
N SER A 284 9.47 -9.73 -23.50
CA SER A 284 9.66 -10.85 -22.57
C SER A 284 10.39 -10.37 -21.31
N TYR A 285 10.09 -10.98 -20.17
CA TYR A 285 10.71 -10.65 -18.88
C TYR A 285 11.41 -11.86 -18.30
N LEU A 286 12.54 -11.63 -17.65
CA LEU A 286 13.24 -12.64 -16.86
C LEU A 286 13.48 -12.05 -15.46
N PHE A 287 13.07 -12.76 -14.41
CA PHE A 287 13.23 -12.26 -13.05
C PHE A 287 13.46 -13.36 -12.02
N HIS A 288 14.08 -12.97 -10.91
CA HIS A 288 14.37 -13.87 -9.81
C HIS A 288 13.10 -14.21 -9.01
N GLU A 289 12.85 -15.49 -8.76
CA GLU A 289 11.87 -15.97 -7.79
C GLU A 289 12.45 -17.16 -7.02
N GLN A 290 12.69 -17.00 -5.71
CA GLN A 290 13.30 -18.02 -4.86
C GLN A 290 12.41 -19.27 -4.73
N ARG A 291 11.09 -19.10 -4.80
CA ARG A 291 10.13 -20.20 -4.81
C ARG A 291 10.17 -20.99 -6.13
N HIS A 292 10.75 -20.43 -7.19
CA HIS A 292 10.91 -21.16 -8.45
C HIS A 292 11.80 -22.38 -8.23
N ASP A 293 11.33 -23.54 -8.69
CA ASP A 293 11.96 -24.85 -8.49
C ASP A 293 12.01 -25.35 -7.05
N ALA A 294 11.44 -24.62 -6.10
CA ALA A 294 11.29 -25.07 -4.72
C ALA A 294 9.91 -25.70 -4.52
N ALA A 295 9.88 -26.96 -4.11
CA ALA A 295 8.64 -27.63 -3.70
C ALA A 295 8.10 -27.16 -2.34
N ASN A 296 8.81 -26.24 -1.66
CA ASN A 296 8.46 -25.78 -0.32
C ASN A 296 7.48 -24.59 -0.36
N PRO A 297 6.20 -24.77 0.01
CA PRO A 297 5.22 -23.69 0.01
C PRO A 297 5.44 -22.66 1.12
N SER A 298 6.28 -22.94 2.12
CA SER A 298 6.61 -22.03 3.22
C SER A 298 7.52 -20.88 2.79
N ILE A 299 8.10 -20.93 1.58
CA ILE A 299 8.91 -19.83 1.05
C ILE A 299 7.97 -18.70 0.57
N PRO A 300 8.03 -17.50 1.17
CA PRO A 300 7.23 -16.36 0.72
C PRO A 300 7.63 -15.93 -0.69
N TYR A 301 6.69 -15.31 -1.41
CA TYR A 301 6.99 -14.72 -2.72
C TYR A 301 7.96 -13.54 -2.56
N GLY A 302 8.95 -13.48 -3.44
CA GLY A 302 9.96 -12.42 -3.41
C GLY A 302 9.48 -11.11 -4.03
N GLU A 303 10.21 -10.03 -3.78
CA GLU A 303 9.88 -8.68 -4.27
C GLU A 303 9.79 -8.59 -5.81
N CYS A 304 10.64 -9.33 -6.54
CA CYS A 304 10.58 -9.35 -8.00
C CYS A 304 9.25 -9.91 -8.50
N TYR A 305 8.77 -10.99 -7.90
CA TYR A 305 7.46 -11.54 -8.24
C TYR A 305 6.32 -10.60 -7.86
N LEU A 306 6.35 -9.99 -6.67
CA LEU A 306 5.32 -9.05 -6.23
C LEU A 306 5.24 -7.81 -7.14
N LEU A 307 6.38 -7.30 -7.61
CA LEU A 307 6.45 -6.23 -8.59
C LEU A 307 5.90 -6.69 -9.95
N MET A 308 6.33 -7.85 -10.45
CA MET A 308 5.84 -8.38 -11.72
C MET A 308 4.35 -8.67 -11.71
N ALA A 309 3.81 -9.21 -10.61
CA ALA A 309 2.37 -9.42 -10.41
C ALA A 309 1.58 -8.10 -10.47
N SER A 310 2.19 -6.97 -10.10
CA SER A 310 1.58 -5.64 -10.22
C SER A 310 1.57 -5.12 -11.67
N ILE A 311 2.53 -5.55 -12.49
CA ILE A 311 2.76 -5.02 -13.86
C ILE A 311 2.08 -5.88 -14.92
N GLN A 312 2.29 -7.18 -14.82
CA GLN A 312 2.00 -8.18 -15.85
C GLN A 312 0.54 -8.18 -16.34
N PRO A 313 -0.51 -8.08 -15.48
CA PRO A 313 -1.90 -8.03 -15.95
C PRO A 313 -2.19 -6.89 -16.93
N HIS A 314 -1.43 -5.79 -16.82
CA HIS A 314 -1.60 -4.64 -17.70
C HIS A 314 -0.77 -4.77 -18.98
N LEU A 315 0.47 -5.24 -18.87
CA LEU A 315 1.31 -5.47 -20.06
C LEU A 315 0.74 -6.58 -20.94
N TYR A 316 0.05 -7.58 -20.39
CA TYR A 316 -0.68 -8.58 -21.18
C TYR A 316 -1.70 -7.95 -22.14
N ARG A 317 -2.40 -6.89 -21.72
CA ARG A 317 -3.39 -6.20 -22.56
C ARG A 317 -2.75 -5.42 -23.71
N ILE A 318 -1.51 -4.96 -23.52
CA ILE A 318 -0.74 -4.21 -24.52
C ILE A 318 -0.06 -5.19 -25.47
N ASN A 319 0.65 -6.17 -24.92
CA ASN A 319 1.50 -7.06 -25.69
C ASN A 319 0.74 -8.19 -26.41
N ARG A 320 -0.44 -8.58 -25.88
CA ARG A 320 -1.24 -9.71 -26.38
C ARG A 320 -0.46 -11.02 -26.53
N MET A 321 0.59 -11.22 -25.74
CA MET A 321 1.37 -12.45 -25.71
C MET A 321 0.88 -13.32 -24.55
N GLU A 322 0.59 -14.60 -24.75
CA GLU A 322 0.06 -15.47 -23.69
C GLU A 322 1.11 -15.82 -22.62
N HIS A 323 2.37 -16.01 -23.05
CA HIS A 323 3.48 -16.31 -22.15
C HIS A 323 4.69 -15.45 -22.50
N ASN A 324 5.06 -14.55 -21.60
CA ASN A 324 6.13 -13.60 -21.83
C ASN A 324 6.98 -13.31 -20.60
N TYR A 325 7.01 -14.24 -19.67
CA TYR A 325 7.86 -14.13 -18.50
C TYR A 325 8.52 -15.47 -18.19
N PHE A 326 9.71 -15.38 -17.64
CA PHE A 326 10.53 -16.51 -17.23
C PHE A 326 11.03 -16.21 -15.82
N MET A 327 11.03 -17.23 -14.98
CA MET A 327 11.52 -17.14 -13.62
C MET A 327 12.82 -17.94 -13.50
N PHE A 328 13.68 -17.52 -12.58
CA PHE A 328 14.86 -18.29 -12.21
C PHE A 328 15.17 -18.10 -10.73
N ASN A 329 15.81 -19.09 -10.12
CA ASN A 329 16.25 -19.01 -8.75
C ASN A 329 17.75 -18.66 -8.70
N GLU A 330 18.09 -17.44 -8.29
CA GLU A 330 19.49 -16.98 -8.16
C GLU A 330 20.29 -17.85 -7.17
N LEU A 331 19.63 -18.45 -6.17
CA LEU A 331 20.26 -19.31 -5.18
C LEU A 331 20.54 -20.73 -5.72
N ASN A 332 19.85 -21.12 -6.79
CA ASN A 332 20.06 -22.40 -7.48
C ASN A 332 20.44 -22.10 -8.93
N TYR A 333 21.59 -21.43 -9.09
CA TYR A 333 22.07 -20.93 -10.36
C TYR A 333 22.43 -22.08 -11.32
N ASN A 334 21.77 -22.11 -12.47
CA ASN A 334 22.11 -22.99 -13.58
C ASN A 334 22.27 -22.16 -14.85
N HIS A 335 23.53 -21.99 -15.28
CA HIS A 335 23.87 -21.19 -16.47
C HIS A 335 23.15 -21.67 -17.73
N GLN A 336 23.05 -22.99 -17.93
CA GLN A 336 22.40 -23.59 -19.09
C GLN A 336 20.91 -23.24 -19.12
N ARG A 337 20.22 -23.33 -17.98
CA ARG A 337 18.80 -22.98 -17.86
C ARG A 337 18.55 -21.49 -18.10
N ILE A 338 19.42 -20.61 -17.61
CA ILE A 338 19.31 -19.16 -17.87
C ILE A 338 19.51 -18.88 -19.36
N LYS A 339 20.51 -19.50 -20.00
CA LYS A 339 20.74 -19.39 -21.44
C LYS A 339 19.50 -19.82 -22.24
N GLU A 340 18.89 -20.94 -21.88
CA GLU A 340 17.65 -21.43 -22.52
C GLU A 340 16.48 -20.46 -22.31
N ASN A 341 16.29 -19.93 -21.11
CA ASN A 341 15.27 -18.93 -20.83
C ASN A 341 15.48 -17.65 -21.65
N LEU A 342 16.72 -17.18 -21.77
CA LEU A 342 17.06 -16.00 -22.59
C LEU A 342 16.82 -16.25 -24.09
N GLN A 343 17.18 -17.43 -24.60
CA GLN A 343 16.89 -17.81 -25.98
C GLN A 343 15.39 -17.85 -26.26
N LYS A 344 14.60 -18.49 -25.38
CA LYS A 344 13.14 -18.52 -25.48
C LYS A 344 12.53 -17.11 -25.42
N ALA A 345 13.00 -16.29 -24.48
CA ALA A 345 12.56 -14.91 -24.33
C ALA A 345 12.80 -14.09 -25.59
N SER A 346 13.99 -14.21 -26.19
CA SER A 346 14.37 -13.53 -27.42
C SER A 346 13.53 -13.99 -28.62
N ILE A 347 13.30 -15.29 -28.77
CA ILE A 347 12.48 -15.81 -29.87
C ILE A 347 11.08 -15.22 -29.79
N ILE A 348 10.44 -15.28 -28.62
CA ILE A 348 9.05 -14.82 -28.44
C ILE A 348 8.93 -13.30 -28.59
N SER A 349 9.92 -12.52 -28.14
CA SER A 349 9.88 -11.05 -28.28
C SER A 349 10.15 -10.60 -29.72
N ASN A 350 10.92 -11.36 -30.49
CA ASN A 350 11.42 -10.95 -31.80
C ASN A 350 10.70 -11.63 -32.98
N VAL A 351 9.67 -12.46 -32.77
CA VAL A 351 8.93 -13.05 -33.89
C VAL A 351 8.41 -11.91 -34.77
N LEU A 352 8.92 -11.84 -36.00
CA LEU A 352 8.37 -11.02 -37.07
C LEU A 352 7.16 -11.79 -37.62
N PHE A 353 5.97 -11.19 -37.52
CA PHE A 353 4.80 -11.62 -38.30
C PHE A 353 4.51 -10.56 -39.35
#